data_AF-A0A523R563-F1
#
_entry.id   AF-A0A523R563-F1
#
_cell.length_a   1.000
_cell.length_b   1.000
_cell.length_c   1.000
_cell.angle_alpha   90.00
_cell.angle_beta   90.00
_cell.angle_gamma   90.00
#
_symmetry.space_group_name_H-M   'P 1'
#
loop_
_entity.id
_entity.type
_entity.pdbx_description
1 polymer ?
#
loop_
_entity_poly.entity_id
_entity_poly.type
_entity_poly.pdbx_seq_one_letter_code
_entity_poly.pdbx_strand_id
1 'polypeptide(L)'
;MTERWAKFNSAVRRLTGVGSIKERLHEAYFYNLYDLQSSDLPYEIHNDFEALKRVMTREEPLATETRVEAAMRKMYDSDAIKWIGEIVTMYDIVARYEGPVTKK
;
A
#
# COMPACT_ATOMS: atom_id res chain seq x y z
N MET A 1 14.94 -12.34 -3.95
CA MET A 1 13.61 -11.83 -3.57
C MET A 1 13.84 -10.78 -2.50
N THR A 2 13.60 -9.51 -2.84
CA THR A 2 13.83 -8.41 -1.90
C THR A 2 12.64 -8.25 -0.95
N GLU A 3 12.88 -7.67 0.22
CA GLU A 3 11.84 -7.43 1.23
C GLU A 3 10.70 -6.53 0.70
N ARG A 4 11.05 -5.46 -0.04
CA ARG A 4 10.07 -4.55 -0.66
C ARG A 4 9.11 -5.28 -1.61
N TRP A 5 9.61 -6.20 -2.44
CA TRP A 5 8.76 -6.95 -3.34
C TRP A 5 7.82 -7.89 -2.58
N ALA A 6 8.33 -8.58 -1.56
CA ALA A 6 7.53 -9.50 -0.75
C ALA A 6 6.39 -8.74 -0.04
N LYS A 7 6.66 -7.54 0.46
CA LYS A 7 5.65 -6.65 1.06
C LYS A 7 4.59 -6.19 0.06
N PHE A 8 4.98 -5.70 -1.12
CA PHE A 8 4.01 -5.31 -2.15
C PHE A 8 3.19 -6.49 -2.71
N ASN A 9 3.81 -7.64 -2.95
CA ASN A 9 3.10 -8.86 -3.38
C ASN A 9 2.07 -9.30 -2.33
N SER A 10 2.41 -9.21 -1.04
CA SER A 10 1.48 -9.53 0.06
C SER A 10 0.34 -8.51 0.17
N ALA A 11 0.63 -7.22 -0.04
CA ALA A 11 -0.38 -6.17 -0.11
C ALA A 11 -1.38 -6.43 -1.25
N VAL A 12 -0.91 -6.70 -2.48
CA VAL A 12 -1.76 -6.99 -3.64
C VAL A 12 -2.63 -8.22 -3.41
N ARG A 13 -2.11 -9.27 -2.75
CA ARG A 13 -2.90 -10.46 -2.39
C ARG A 13 -4.04 -10.15 -1.41
N ARG A 14 -3.86 -9.18 -0.50
CA ARG A 14 -4.94 -8.75 0.40
C ARG A 14 -6.04 -7.97 -0.32
N LEU A 15 -5.72 -7.28 -1.42
CA LEU A 15 -6.70 -6.55 -2.22
C LEU A 15 -7.76 -7.45 -2.85
N THR A 16 -7.45 -8.74 -3.05
CA THR A 16 -8.37 -9.77 -3.56
C THR A 16 -9.05 -10.58 -2.46
N GLY A 17 -8.89 -10.19 -1.19
CA GLY A 17 -9.46 -10.88 -0.03
C GLY A 17 -10.96 -10.65 0.16
N VAL A 18 -11.48 -11.10 1.31
CA VAL A 18 -12.87 -10.84 1.74
C VAL A 18 -13.01 -9.45 2.36
N GLY A 19 -14.24 -8.98 2.54
CA GLY A 19 -14.54 -7.67 3.14
C GLY A 19 -14.84 -6.59 2.11
N SER A 20 -15.20 -5.40 2.59
CA SER A 20 -15.45 -4.19 1.80
C SER A 20 -14.18 -3.68 1.11
N ILE A 21 -14.33 -2.79 0.12
CA ILE A 21 -13.19 -2.21 -0.61
C ILE A 21 -12.20 -1.50 0.32
N LYS A 22 -12.71 -0.82 1.37
CA LYS A 22 -11.91 -0.12 2.37
C LYS A 22 -11.21 -1.06 3.32
N GLU A 23 -11.88 -2.13 3.78
CA GLU A 23 -11.24 -3.15 4.61
C GLU A 23 -10.07 -3.80 3.87
N ARG A 24 -10.24 -4.15 2.58
CA ARG A 24 -9.16 -4.72 1.77
C ARG A 24 -7.98 -3.75 1.60
N LEU A 25 -8.26 -2.47 1.36
CA LEU A 25 -7.24 -1.42 1.27
C LEU A 25 -6.51 -1.22 2.61
N HIS A 26 -7.25 -1.14 3.70
CA HIS A 26 -6.71 -1.05 5.06
C HIS A 26 -5.73 -2.18 5.33
N GLU A 27 -6.16 -3.43 5.11
CA GLU A 27 -5.32 -4.58 5.39
C GLU A 27 -4.08 -4.64 4.49
N ALA A 28 -4.23 -4.30 3.21
CA ALA A 28 -3.11 -4.25 2.28
C ALA A 28 -2.04 -3.26 2.75
N TYR A 29 -2.46 -2.05 3.11
CA TYR A 29 -1.55 -0.98 3.55
C TYR A 29 -0.99 -1.24 4.96
N PHE A 30 -1.85 -1.39 5.96
CA PHE A 30 -1.46 -1.45 7.37
C PHE A 30 -0.53 -2.62 7.67
N TYR A 31 -0.81 -3.82 7.14
CA TYR A 31 -0.02 -5.00 7.46
C TYR A 31 1.24 -5.20 6.61
N ASN A 32 1.39 -4.50 5.48
CA ASN A 32 2.49 -4.79 4.56
C ASN A 32 3.29 -3.55 4.13
N LEU A 33 2.62 -2.39 4.03
CA LEU A 33 3.22 -1.18 3.46
C LEU A 33 3.49 -0.09 4.50
N TYR A 34 2.79 -0.08 5.63
CA TYR A 34 2.86 0.99 6.63
C TYR A 34 4.29 1.29 7.11
N ASP A 35 5.09 0.26 7.35
CA ASP A 35 6.46 0.40 7.87
C ASP A 35 7.50 0.71 6.79
N LEU A 36 7.15 0.66 5.50
CA LEU A 36 8.08 0.98 4.42
C LEU A 36 8.36 2.48 4.36
N GLN A 37 9.63 2.81 4.10
CA GLN A 37 10.02 4.16 3.75
C GLN A 37 10.15 4.27 2.24
N SER A 38 9.84 5.45 1.68
CA SER A 38 10.00 5.67 0.25
C SER A 38 11.45 5.42 -0.20
N SER A 39 12.44 5.72 0.66
CA SER A 39 13.85 5.42 0.40
C SER A 39 14.16 3.94 0.17
N ASP A 40 13.29 3.03 0.61
CA ASP A 40 13.44 1.58 0.41
C ASP A 40 12.91 1.11 -0.95
N LEU A 41 12.26 2.01 -1.71
CA LEU A 41 11.56 1.74 -2.95
C LEU A 41 12.31 2.31 -4.17
N PRO A 42 11.99 1.83 -5.39
CA PRO A 42 12.43 2.47 -6.62
C PRO A 42 12.03 3.96 -6.67
N TYR A 43 12.95 4.81 -7.13
CA TYR A 43 12.78 6.28 -7.14
C TYR A 43 11.51 6.72 -7.88
N GLU A 44 11.13 5.97 -8.91
CA GLU A 44 9.99 6.23 -9.78
C GLU A 44 8.65 6.25 -9.03
N ILE A 45 8.55 5.56 -7.89
CA ILE A 45 7.31 5.48 -7.09
C ILE A 45 7.37 6.24 -5.78
N HIS A 46 8.44 6.98 -5.49
CA HIS A 46 8.57 7.70 -4.21
C HIS A 46 7.41 8.66 -3.98
N ASN A 47 7.06 9.45 -5.00
CA ASN A 47 5.99 10.44 -4.88
C ASN A 47 4.62 9.78 -4.68
N ASP A 48 4.34 8.70 -5.41
CA ASP A 48 3.07 7.97 -5.33
C ASP A 48 2.93 7.28 -3.97
N PHE A 49 4.02 6.71 -3.46
CA PHE A 49 4.04 6.07 -2.15
C PHE A 49 3.89 7.09 -1.00
N GLU A 50 4.55 8.24 -1.07
CA GLU A 50 4.34 9.32 -0.10
C GLU A 50 2.92 9.89 -0.16
N ALA A 51 2.31 9.96 -1.34
CA ALA A 51 0.92 10.36 -1.49
C ALA A 51 -0.04 9.35 -0.83
N LEU A 52 0.21 8.05 -1.02
CA LEU A 52 -0.51 6.97 -0.34
C LEU A 52 -0.36 7.08 1.19
N LYS A 53 0.88 7.18 1.69
CA LYS A 53 1.16 7.33 3.14
C LYS A 53 0.41 8.53 3.73
N ARG A 54 0.43 9.67 3.02
CA ARG A 54 -0.28 10.88 3.45
C ARG A 54 -1.77 10.62 3.54
N VAL A 55 -2.41 10.06 2.52
CA VAL A 55 -3.86 9.80 2.57
C VAL A 55 -4.21 8.83 3.69
N MET A 56 -3.39 7.80 3.91
CA MET A 56 -3.63 6.80 4.94
C MET A 56 -3.41 7.31 6.37
N THR A 57 -2.78 8.48 6.56
CA THR A 57 -2.41 8.96 7.90
C THR A 57 -2.85 10.38 8.23
N ARG A 58 -3.49 11.08 7.27
CA ARG A 58 -3.87 12.49 7.42
C ARG A 58 -4.95 12.72 8.48
N GLU A 59 -5.85 11.76 8.66
CA GLU A 59 -7.02 11.95 9.51
C GLU A 59 -6.66 11.72 10.99
N GLU A 60 -7.20 12.56 11.87
CA GLU A 60 -7.02 12.40 13.31
C GLU A 60 -7.88 11.26 13.86
N PRO A 61 -7.30 10.38 14.70
CA PRO A 61 -8.02 9.28 15.28
C PRO A 61 -9.00 9.74 16.38
N LEU A 62 -10.13 9.05 16.46
CA LEU A 62 -11.10 9.10 17.55
C LEU A 62 -10.84 7.96 18.55
N ALA A 63 -10.69 8.32 19.82
CA ALA A 63 -10.49 7.38 20.92
C ALA A 63 -9.30 6.42 20.68
N THR A 64 -9.57 5.14 20.43
CA THR A 64 -8.56 4.08 20.30
C THR A 64 -8.24 3.68 18.87
N GLU A 65 -8.82 4.36 17.86
CA GLU A 65 -8.52 4.04 16.46
C GLU A 65 -7.10 4.49 16.07
N THR A 66 -6.51 3.82 15.09
CA THR A 66 -5.29 4.24 14.42
C THR A 66 -5.59 5.32 13.38
N ARG A 67 -4.56 6.06 12.94
CA ARG A 67 -4.71 7.03 11.83
C ARG A 67 -5.20 6.38 10.54
N VAL A 68 -4.84 5.12 10.29
CA VAL A 68 -5.29 4.37 9.10
C VAL A 68 -6.77 4.02 9.20
N GLU A 69 -7.24 3.57 10.37
CA GLU A 69 -8.67 3.34 10.62
C GLU A 69 -9.49 4.65 10.49
N ALA A 70 -8.96 5.76 11.01
CA ALA A 70 -9.54 7.08 10.86
C ALA A 70 -9.66 7.50 9.39
N ALA A 71 -8.63 7.24 8.58
CA ALA A 71 -8.63 7.50 7.14
C ALA A 71 -9.71 6.67 6.42
N MET A 72 -9.84 5.37 6.74
CA MET A 72 -10.87 4.51 6.14
C MET A 72 -12.30 4.99 6.44
N ARG A 73 -12.53 5.45 7.67
CA ARG A 73 -13.83 5.98 8.10
C ARG A 73 -14.25 7.23 7.32
N LYS A 74 -13.28 8.07 6.91
CA LYS A 74 -13.53 9.32 6.17
C LYS A 74 -13.46 9.18 4.65
N MET A 75 -12.77 8.16 4.15
CA MET A 75 -12.56 7.94 2.72
C MET A 75 -13.87 7.56 2.02
N TYR A 76 -14.04 7.92 0.75
CA TYR A 76 -15.13 7.37 -0.08
C TYR A 76 -14.69 6.06 -0.74
N ASP A 77 -15.64 5.19 -1.05
CA ASP A 77 -15.33 3.90 -1.70
C ASP A 77 -14.63 4.10 -3.07
N SER A 78 -14.98 5.16 -3.81
CA SER A 78 -14.31 5.54 -5.05
C SER A 78 -12.84 5.90 -4.85
N ASP A 79 -12.53 6.61 -3.76
CA ASP A 79 -11.14 6.95 -3.41
C ASP A 79 -10.36 5.70 -3.01
N ALA A 80 -11.01 4.76 -2.30
CA ALA A 80 -10.39 3.49 -1.97
C ALA A 80 -10.04 2.69 -3.24
N ILE A 81 -10.96 2.62 -4.22
CA ILE A 81 -10.69 1.99 -5.53
C ILE A 81 -9.49 2.63 -6.22
N LYS A 82 -9.40 3.97 -6.21
CA LYS A 82 -8.25 4.69 -6.77
C LYS A 82 -6.95 4.24 -6.12
N TRP A 83 -6.85 4.25 -4.80
CA TRP A 83 -5.62 3.88 -4.09
C TRP A 83 -5.25 2.41 -4.23
N ILE A 84 -6.24 1.52 -4.38
CA ILE A 84 -6.01 0.12 -4.76
C ILE A 84 -5.34 0.04 -6.13
N GLY A 85 -5.81 0.81 -7.11
CA GLY A 85 -5.18 0.92 -8.43
C GLY A 85 -3.74 1.44 -8.38
N GLU A 86 -3.48 2.45 -7.54
CA GLU A 86 -2.12 2.98 -7.32
C GLU A 86 -1.20 1.93 -6.69
N ILE A 87 -1.68 1.14 -5.71
CA ILE A 87 -0.89 0.06 -5.11
C ILE A 87 -0.51 -1.00 -6.15
N VAL A 88 -1.45 -1.38 -7.04
CA VAL A 88 -1.17 -2.32 -8.13
C VAL A 88 -0.16 -1.75 -9.12
N THR A 89 -0.29 -0.48 -9.48
CA THR A 89 0.65 0.22 -10.37
C THR A 89 2.06 0.26 -9.78
N MET A 90 2.18 0.60 -8.50
CA MET A 90 3.47 0.57 -7.79
C MET A 90 4.03 -0.85 -7.68
N TYR A 91 3.18 -1.86 -7.44
CA TYR A 91 3.62 -3.27 -7.45
C TYR A 91 4.22 -3.69 -8.79
N ASP A 92 3.60 -3.32 -9.91
CA ASP A 92 4.12 -3.62 -11.24
C ASP A 92 5.50 -2.99 -11.47
N ILE A 93 5.73 -1.79 -10.93
CA ILE A 93 7.04 -1.14 -10.97
C ILE A 93 8.03 -1.91 -10.11
N VAL A 94 7.72 -2.15 -8.82
CA VAL A 94 8.60 -2.91 -7.89
C VAL A 94 8.96 -4.29 -8.46
N ALA A 95 8.02 -4.99 -9.10
CA ALA A 95 8.24 -6.29 -9.72
C ALA A 95 9.28 -6.26 -10.86
N ARG A 96 9.40 -5.15 -11.61
CA ARG A 96 10.43 -4.99 -12.64
C ARG A 96 11.84 -4.86 -12.06
N TYR A 97 11.97 -4.32 -10.85
CA TYR A 97 13.26 -4.20 -10.15
C TYR A 97 13.72 -5.52 -9.52
N GLU A 98 12.89 -6.56 -9.48
CA GLU A 98 13.34 -7.86 -8.98
C GLU A 98 14.25 -8.61 -9.96
N GLY A 99 14.19 -8.30 -11.26
CA GLY A 99 15.01 -8.93 -12.31
C GLY A 99 14.96 -10.47 -12.35
N PRO A 100 15.52 -11.12 -13.38
CA PRO A 100 15.77 -12.55 -13.29
C PRO A 100 16.86 -12.77 -12.24
N VAL A 101 16.65 -13.73 -11.32
CA VAL A 101 17.76 -14.30 -10.54
C VAL A 101 18.70 -14.98 -11.54
N THR A 102 19.66 -14.25 -12.09
CA THR A 102 20.75 -14.84 -12.86
C THR A 102 21.57 -15.66 -11.88
N LYS A 103 21.31 -16.97 -11.83
CA LYS A 103 22.25 -17.95 -11.29
C LYS A 103 23.55 -17.77 -12.09
N LYS A 104 24.57 -17.18 -11.46
CA LYS A 104 25.96 -17.33 -11.90
C LYS A 104 26.46 -18.71 -11.47
#